data_AF-A0A7J9EW75-F1
#
_entry.id   AF-A0A7J9EW75-F1
#
_cell.length_a   1.000
_cell.length_b   1.000
_cell.length_c   1.000
_cell.angle_alpha   90.00
_cell.angle_beta   90.00
_cell.angle_gamma   90.00
#
_symmetry.space_group_name_H-M   'P 1'
#
loop_
_entity.id
_entity.type
_entity.pdbx_description
1 polymer ?
#
loop_
_entity_poly.entity_id
_entity_poly.type
_entity_poly.pdbx_seq_one_letter_code
_entity_poly.pdbx_strand_id
1 'polypeptide(L)'
;MVSTTNTDPKASIVFKKTILGVEPSPKVTSYTSRGPSYSCPSVLKPDIMAPGDSVLAAWPPNLEAASVNDDLMYSKFNLLWGTSMACPHVSGIGALLKAVYPNWSPAAIRSALMTTSDQIDNTGSPIKDIGRSLQPADPLAMGAGQVNPNKALNPGLIYDATVQDYIDLLCGLNFTQKQIKTITRTTSNNCSNPSLDLNYPSFIAFFNDWFAEPNSTTMMEFRRTVTNVGDERSTYKANVTPLTGLKVTVEPDTLVFKTKYEKKSFKLRIEGPKQLADAVVFGYLTWEDSGKKHVVTSPI
;
A
#
# COMPACT_ATOMS: atom_id res chain seq x y z
N MET A 1 48.25 17.20 4.28
CA MET A 1 47.63 17.61 3.01
C MET A 1 48.45 17.01 1.88
N VAL A 2 47.97 15.92 1.26
CA VAL A 2 48.63 15.35 0.08
C VAL A 2 48.00 16.03 -1.15
N SER A 3 48.71 17.02 -1.69
CA SER A 3 48.36 17.68 -2.95
C SER A 3 48.87 16.82 -4.10
N THR A 4 48.07 15.87 -4.58
CA THR A 4 48.33 15.22 -5.87
C THR A 4 47.75 16.10 -6.97
N THR A 5 48.53 17.08 -7.42
CA THR A 5 48.25 17.83 -8.65
C THR A 5 48.55 16.93 -9.84
N ASN A 6 47.51 16.39 -10.46
CA ASN A 6 47.64 15.77 -11.79
C ASN A 6 47.72 16.90 -12.83
N THR A 7 48.82 16.94 -13.59
CA THR A 7 49.12 18.00 -14.55
C THR A 7 48.49 17.79 -15.94
N ASP A 8 47.87 16.63 -16.21
CA ASP A 8 47.13 16.34 -17.46
C ASP A 8 45.93 15.40 -17.17
N PRO A 9 44.91 15.86 -16.42
CA PRO A 9 43.74 15.03 -16.13
C PRO A 9 42.89 14.82 -17.40
N LYS A 10 42.69 13.56 -17.80
CA LYS A 10 41.81 13.16 -18.91
C LYS A 10 40.63 12.35 -18.40
N ALA A 11 39.47 12.52 -19.04
CA ALA A 11 38.27 11.76 -18.77
C ALA A 11 37.65 11.24 -20.08
N SER A 12 36.94 10.11 -20.00
CA SER A 12 36.15 9.55 -21.09
C SER A 12 34.75 9.23 -20.57
N ILE A 13 33.74 9.58 -21.36
CA ILE A 13 32.32 9.38 -21.02
C ILE A 13 31.69 8.52 -22.11
N VAL A 14 30.97 7.48 -21.70
CA VAL A 14 30.24 6.60 -22.62
C VAL A 14 28.74 6.71 -22.32
N PHE A 15 27.95 7.01 -23.34
CA PHE A 15 26.49 7.20 -23.25
C PHE A 15 25.72 5.95 -23.69
N LYS A 16 24.39 5.99 -23.55
CA LYS A 16 23.45 4.95 -24.03
C LYS A 16 23.69 3.56 -23.39
N LYS A 17 24.12 3.55 -22.13
CA LYS A 17 24.22 2.33 -21.32
C LYS A 17 23.00 2.20 -20.42
N THR A 18 22.42 1.00 -20.38
CA THR A 18 21.40 0.61 -19.40
C THR A 18 21.98 -0.47 -18.52
N ILE A 19 21.89 -0.29 -17.20
CA ILE A 19 22.38 -1.25 -16.20
C ILE A 19 21.17 -1.94 -15.59
N LEU A 20 21.16 -3.27 -15.64
CA LEU A 20 20.13 -4.11 -15.02
C LEU A 20 20.68 -4.74 -13.75
N GLY A 21 19.78 -5.18 -12.85
CA GLY A 21 20.19 -5.79 -11.58
C GLY A 21 20.74 -4.78 -10.56
N VAL A 22 20.25 -3.54 -10.59
CA VAL A 22 20.63 -2.53 -9.59
C VAL A 22 20.13 -2.93 -8.21
N GLU A 23 20.98 -2.79 -7.20
CA GLU A 23 20.68 -3.08 -5.80
C GLU A 23 20.90 -1.83 -4.92
N PRO A 24 20.03 -1.56 -3.93
CA PRO A 24 18.73 -2.20 -3.73
C PRO A 24 17.68 -1.71 -4.74
N SER A 25 16.76 -2.59 -5.12
CA SER A 25 15.59 -2.32 -5.96
C SER A 25 14.41 -3.24 -5.58
N PRO A 26 13.17 -2.74 -5.48
CA PRO A 26 12.76 -1.35 -5.68
C PRO A 26 13.16 -0.44 -4.51
N LYS A 27 13.01 0.87 -4.73
CA LYS A 27 13.09 1.93 -3.70
C LYS A 27 11.94 2.90 -3.90
N VAL A 28 11.45 3.48 -2.81
CA VAL A 28 10.48 4.58 -2.87
C VAL A 28 11.19 5.83 -3.39
N THR A 29 10.60 6.48 -4.39
CA THR A 29 11.14 7.70 -4.98
C THR A 29 10.96 8.90 -4.05
N SER A 30 11.87 9.88 -4.11
CA SER A 30 11.79 11.07 -3.26
C SER A 30 10.53 11.89 -3.54
N TYR A 31 10.10 11.98 -4.80
CA TYR A 31 8.97 12.79 -5.24
C TYR A 31 7.59 12.18 -4.96
N THR A 32 7.48 10.92 -4.52
CA THR A 32 6.16 10.34 -4.26
C THR A 32 5.44 11.10 -3.15
N SER A 33 4.13 11.31 -3.30
CA SER A 33 3.30 11.81 -2.21
C SER A 33 3.24 10.78 -1.08
N ARG A 34 3.18 11.26 0.17
CA ARG A 34 3.17 10.44 1.37
C ARG A 34 1.89 10.69 2.15
N GLY A 35 1.41 9.65 2.84
CA GLY A 35 0.28 9.76 3.76
C GLY A 35 0.65 10.45 5.08
N PRO A 36 -0.31 10.51 6.02
CA PRO A 36 -1.68 10.01 5.89
C PRO A 36 -2.54 10.85 4.92
N SER A 37 -3.66 10.30 4.47
CA SER A 37 -4.60 11.04 3.61
C SER A 37 -5.36 12.08 4.41
N TYR A 38 -5.22 13.36 4.03
CA TYR A 38 -6.03 14.44 4.61
C TYR A 38 -7.53 14.30 4.31
N SER A 39 -7.89 13.66 3.20
CA SER A 39 -9.29 13.51 2.79
C SER A 39 -10.02 12.37 3.52
N CYS A 40 -9.29 11.36 3.99
CA CYS A 40 -9.85 10.22 4.71
C CYS A 40 -8.77 9.65 5.65
N PRO A 41 -8.54 10.28 6.82
CA PRO A 41 -7.45 9.91 7.70
C PRO A 41 -7.62 8.52 8.32
N SER A 42 -8.84 7.99 8.40
CA SER A 42 -9.12 6.64 8.91
C SER A 42 -8.68 5.51 7.98
N VAL A 43 -8.23 5.82 6.76
CA VAL A 43 -7.73 4.84 5.78
C VAL A 43 -6.29 5.18 5.43
N LEU A 44 -5.39 4.22 5.65
CA LEU A 44 -3.96 4.34 5.32
C LEU A 44 -3.77 4.60 3.83
N LYS A 45 -2.89 5.55 3.49
CA LYS A 45 -2.47 5.85 2.12
C LYS A 45 -0.96 6.10 2.02
N PRO A 46 -0.32 5.79 0.86
CA PRO A 46 -0.91 5.16 -0.34
C PRO A 46 -1.25 3.68 -0.11
N ASP A 47 -1.92 3.03 -1.07
CA ASP A 47 -2.30 1.61 -0.95
C ASP A 47 -1.16 0.66 -1.29
N ILE A 48 -0.42 0.96 -2.37
CA ILE A 48 0.53 0.04 -2.99
C ILE A 48 1.59 0.81 -3.78
N MET A 49 2.77 0.21 -3.92
CA MET A 49 3.88 0.70 -4.72
C MET A 49 3.99 -0.07 -6.04
N ALA A 50 4.36 0.62 -7.11
CA ALA A 50 4.60 0.03 -8.42
C ALA A 50 5.69 0.82 -9.18
N PRO A 51 6.29 0.25 -10.25
CA PRO A 51 7.32 0.94 -11.02
C PRO A 51 6.80 2.23 -11.65
N GLY A 52 7.44 3.35 -11.31
CA GLY A 52 7.04 4.67 -11.80
C GLY A 52 8.21 5.59 -12.09
N ASP A 53 9.45 5.09 -12.11
CA ASP A 53 10.65 5.87 -12.40
C ASP A 53 11.32 5.34 -13.66
N SER A 54 11.71 6.24 -14.57
CA SER A 54 12.30 5.89 -15.87
C SER A 54 11.54 4.82 -16.65
N VAL A 55 10.22 4.96 -16.75
CA VAL A 55 9.33 4.04 -17.48
C VAL A 55 9.28 4.42 -18.95
N LEU A 56 9.62 3.46 -19.82
CA LEU A 56 9.53 3.62 -21.27
C LEU A 56 8.10 3.33 -21.74
N ALA A 57 7.46 4.29 -22.40
CA ALA A 57 6.13 4.12 -22.96
C ALA A 57 5.97 4.85 -24.31
N ALA A 58 4.88 4.55 -25.03
CA ALA A 58 4.59 5.20 -26.30
C ALA A 58 4.42 6.73 -26.14
N TRP A 59 4.89 7.48 -27.13
CA TRP A 59 4.88 8.94 -27.15
C TRP A 59 4.48 9.47 -28.52
N PRO A 60 3.70 10.56 -28.61
CA PRO A 60 3.34 11.15 -29.90
C PRO A 60 4.60 11.61 -30.66
N PRO A 61 4.79 11.19 -31.93
CA PRO A 61 6.02 11.47 -32.68
C PRO A 61 6.17 12.93 -33.09
N ASN A 62 5.14 13.75 -32.94
CA ASN A 62 5.14 15.19 -33.24
C ASN A 62 5.32 16.07 -31.99
N LEU A 63 5.46 15.47 -30.80
CA LEU A 63 5.79 16.17 -29.56
C LEU A 63 7.26 15.91 -29.22
N GLU A 64 7.91 16.94 -28.68
CA GLU A 64 9.28 16.82 -28.14
C GLU A 64 9.33 15.68 -27.12
N ALA A 65 10.32 14.80 -27.27
CA ALA A 65 10.63 13.73 -26.31
C ALA A 65 11.83 14.10 -25.43
N ALA A 66 12.80 14.83 -25.99
CA ALA A 66 13.96 15.39 -25.29
C ALA A 66 14.54 16.56 -26.09
N SER A 67 15.43 17.33 -25.48
CA SER A 67 16.21 18.37 -26.14
C SER A 67 17.70 18.19 -25.84
N VAL A 68 18.54 18.45 -26.83
CA VAL A 68 19.99 18.52 -26.67
C VAL A 68 20.44 19.88 -27.20
N ASN A 69 20.87 20.75 -26.29
CA ASN A 69 21.03 22.18 -26.58
C ASN A 69 19.68 22.74 -27.10
N ASP A 70 19.68 23.41 -28.25
CA ASP A 70 18.48 23.95 -28.89
C ASP A 70 17.82 22.95 -29.89
N ASP A 71 18.38 21.75 -30.04
CA ASP A 71 17.85 20.73 -30.96
C ASP A 71 16.79 19.87 -30.28
N LEU A 72 15.55 19.96 -30.77
CA LEU A 72 14.43 19.14 -30.32
C LEU A 72 14.52 17.73 -30.90
N MET A 73 14.40 16.72 -30.05
CA MET A 73 14.36 15.31 -30.42
C MET A 73 12.95 14.77 -30.32
N TYR A 74 12.57 14.00 -31.34
CA TYR A 74 11.28 13.35 -31.44
C TYR A 74 11.45 11.84 -31.40
N SER A 75 10.52 11.14 -30.76
CA SER A 75 10.56 9.69 -30.64
C SER A 75 9.14 9.14 -30.52
N LYS A 76 8.95 7.90 -30.98
CA LYS A 76 7.70 7.15 -30.77
C LYS A 76 7.57 6.62 -29.33
N PHE A 77 8.63 6.74 -28.54
CA PHE A 77 8.69 6.33 -27.14
C PHE A 77 9.43 7.37 -26.31
N ASN A 78 9.01 7.53 -25.05
CA ASN A 78 9.65 8.43 -24.10
C ASN A 78 9.88 7.73 -22.75
N LEU A 79 10.92 8.13 -22.05
CA LEU A 79 11.22 7.72 -20.68
C LEU A 79 10.71 8.79 -19.73
N LEU A 80 9.68 8.45 -18.95
CA LEU A 80 9.09 9.38 -18.00
C LEU A 80 9.06 8.77 -16.60
N TRP A 81 8.87 9.63 -15.62
CA TRP A 81 8.77 9.26 -14.21
C TRP A 81 7.55 9.95 -13.58
N GLY A 82 7.06 9.36 -12.49
CA GLY A 82 5.94 9.87 -11.73
C GLY A 82 5.02 8.76 -11.25
N THR A 83 4.17 9.10 -10.28
CA THR A 83 3.04 8.23 -9.89
C THR A 83 2.07 8.01 -11.06
N SER A 84 2.03 8.94 -12.03
CA SER A 84 1.35 8.77 -13.32
C SER A 84 1.82 7.56 -14.12
N MET A 85 3.06 7.10 -13.94
CA MET A 85 3.62 5.92 -14.59
C MET A 85 3.42 4.66 -13.73
N ALA A 86 3.37 4.79 -12.40
CA ALA A 86 3.05 3.69 -11.49
C ALA A 86 1.58 3.24 -11.59
N CYS A 87 0.66 4.20 -11.65
CA CYS A 87 -0.79 3.96 -11.74
C CYS A 87 -1.18 2.95 -12.86
N PRO A 88 -0.78 3.14 -14.13
CA PRO A 88 -1.18 2.23 -15.21
C PRO A 88 -0.65 0.79 -15.05
N HIS A 89 0.48 0.59 -14.37
CA HIS A 89 0.95 -0.77 -14.04
C HIS A 89 -0.06 -1.47 -13.13
N VAL A 90 -0.47 -0.83 -12.03
CA VAL A 90 -1.46 -1.38 -11.09
C VAL A 90 -2.83 -1.53 -11.76
N SER A 91 -3.26 -0.56 -12.59
CA SER A 91 -4.51 -0.67 -13.35
C SER A 91 -4.52 -1.86 -14.29
N GLY A 92 -3.41 -2.10 -15.02
CA GLY A 92 -3.27 -3.26 -15.91
C GLY A 92 -3.35 -4.58 -15.14
N ILE A 93 -2.64 -4.70 -14.02
CA ILE A 93 -2.71 -5.90 -13.17
C ILE A 93 -4.11 -6.09 -12.60
N GLY A 94 -4.77 -5.02 -12.13
CA GLY A 94 -6.14 -5.07 -11.65
C GLY A 94 -7.14 -5.54 -12.73
N ALA A 95 -6.95 -5.11 -13.98
CA ALA A 95 -7.75 -5.58 -15.11
C ALA A 95 -7.53 -7.07 -15.41
N LEU A 96 -6.28 -7.55 -15.34
CA LEU A 96 -5.97 -8.98 -15.49
C LEU A 96 -6.60 -9.81 -14.37
N LEU A 97 -6.54 -9.36 -13.12
CA LEU A 97 -7.22 -10.01 -12.00
C LEU A 97 -8.74 -10.04 -12.20
N LYS A 98 -9.34 -8.95 -12.70
CA LYS A 98 -10.77 -8.91 -13.04
C LYS A 98 -11.14 -9.86 -14.17
N ALA A 99 -10.24 -10.07 -15.13
CA ALA A 99 -10.46 -11.04 -16.22
C ALA A 99 -10.44 -12.49 -15.70
N VAL A 100 -9.53 -12.82 -14.77
CA VAL A 100 -9.46 -14.15 -14.14
C VAL A 100 -10.60 -14.36 -13.15
N TYR A 101 -10.97 -13.32 -12.40
CA TYR A 101 -12.05 -13.34 -11.40
C TYR A 101 -13.16 -12.34 -11.74
N PRO A 102 -14.03 -12.64 -12.73
CA PRO A 102 -15.07 -11.73 -13.20
C PRO A 102 -16.03 -11.25 -12.10
N ASN A 103 -16.24 -12.07 -11.06
CA ASN A 103 -17.17 -11.78 -9.97
C ASN A 103 -16.53 -11.03 -8.80
N TRP A 104 -15.20 -10.83 -8.78
CA TRP A 104 -14.56 -10.06 -7.71
C TRP A 104 -14.98 -8.60 -7.78
N SER A 105 -15.28 -8.04 -6.61
CA SER A 105 -15.51 -6.62 -6.45
C SER A 105 -14.19 -5.84 -6.69
N PRO A 106 -14.25 -4.52 -6.93
CA PRO A 106 -13.06 -3.68 -6.92
C PRO A 106 -12.29 -3.73 -5.60
N ALA A 107 -13.00 -3.89 -4.47
CA ALA A 107 -12.38 -4.01 -3.15
C ALA A 107 -11.62 -5.34 -2.98
N ALA A 108 -12.17 -6.44 -3.50
CA ALA A 108 -11.51 -7.75 -3.54
C ALA A 108 -10.23 -7.73 -4.37
N ILE A 109 -10.25 -7.08 -5.54
CA ILE A 109 -9.05 -6.91 -6.39
C ILE A 109 -8.00 -6.06 -5.68
N ARG A 110 -8.38 -4.91 -5.11
CA ARG A 110 -7.47 -4.10 -4.29
C ARG A 110 -6.88 -4.91 -3.16
N SER A 111 -7.70 -5.69 -2.45
CA SER A 111 -7.25 -6.54 -1.36
C SER A 111 -6.19 -7.53 -1.84
N ALA A 112 -6.45 -8.26 -2.93
CA ALA A 112 -5.50 -9.24 -3.45
C ALA A 112 -4.15 -8.60 -3.81
N LEU A 113 -4.17 -7.41 -4.42
CA LEU A 113 -2.95 -6.65 -4.75
C LEU A 113 -2.19 -6.21 -3.50
N MET A 114 -2.88 -5.68 -2.50
CA MET A 114 -2.25 -5.19 -1.28
C MET A 114 -1.71 -6.33 -0.43
N THR A 115 -2.51 -7.38 -0.17
CA THR A 115 -2.14 -8.40 0.82
C THR A 115 -1.05 -9.35 0.36
N THR A 116 -0.70 -9.31 -0.92
CA THR A 116 0.32 -10.16 -1.55
C THR A 116 1.54 -9.38 -2.03
N SER A 117 1.57 -8.07 -1.79
CA SER A 117 2.68 -7.18 -2.14
C SER A 117 3.94 -7.50 -1.34
N ASP A 118 5.10 -7.22 -1.91
CA ASP A 118 6.40 -7.50 -1.31
C ASP A 118 6.91 -6.26 -0.54
N GLN A 119 7.31 -6.45 0.73
CA GLN A 119 7.89 -5.39 1.57
C GLN A 119 9.43 -5.33 1.49
N ILE A 120 10.04 -6.30 0.81
CA ILE A 120 11.49 -6.44 0.70
C ILE A 120 11.98 -6.12 -0.71
N ASP A 121 13.20 -5.60 -0.78
CA ASP A 121 13.92 -5.38 -2.03
C ASP A 121 14.65 -6.66 -2.49
N ASN A 122 15.29 -6.57 -3.65
CA ASN A 122 16.07 -7.65 -4.24
C ASN A 122 17.32 -8.06 -3.43
N THR A 123 17.67 -7.35 -2.35
CA THR A 123 18.73 -7.73 -1.40
C THR A 123 18.19 -8.54 -0.22
N GLY A 124 16.86 -8.74 -0.15
CA GLY A 124 16.19 -9.35 0.99
C GLY A 124 16.01 -8.41 2.19
N SER A 125 16.32 -7.12 2.02
CA SER A 125 16.17 -6.09 3.05
C SER A 125 14.82 -5.36 2.89
N PRO A 126 14.32 -4.68 3.94
CA PRO A 126 13.17 -3.79 3.77
C PRO A 126 13.43 -2.74 2.69
N ILE A 127 12.43 -2.51 1.83
CA ILE A 127 12.45 -1.49 0.78
C ILE A 127 12.89 -0.15 1.37
N LYS A 128 13.78 0.57 0.67
CA LYS A 128 14.34 1.85 1.14
C LYS A 128 13.55 3.04 0.61
N ASP A 129 13.53 4.13 1.38
CA ASP A 129 12.97 5.43 0.97
C ASP A 129 14.07 6.43 0.61
N ILE A 130 14.16 6.80 -0.67
CA ILE A 130 15.13 7.79 -1.18
C ILE A 130 14.87 9.17 -0.56
N GLY A 131 13.60 9.54 -0.34
CA GLY A 131 13.21 10.81 0.27
C GLY A 131 13.48 10.90 1.77
N ARG A 132 13.87 9.79 2.42
CA ARG A 132 14.21 9.72 3.84
C ARG A 132 15.57 9.08 4.06
N SER A 133 16.58 9.53 3.32
CA SER A 133 17.98 9.13 3.51
C SER A 133 18.20 7.61 3.52
N LEU A 134 17.47 6.88 2.67
CA LEU A 134 17.54 5.42 2.53
C LEU A 134 17.20 4.64 3.81
N GLN A 135 16.39 5.22 4.71
CA GLN A 135 15.77 4.45 5.79
C GLN A 135 14.72 3.48 5.22
N PRO A 136 14.32 2.43 5.97
CA PRO A 136 13.19 1.58 5.59
C PRO A 136 11.95 2.42 5.29
N ALA A 137 11.31 2.14 4.15
CA ALA A 137 10.07 2.79 3.75
C ALA A 137 8.94 2.36 4.67
N ASP A 138 8.22 3.33 5.20
CA ASP A 138 7.02 3.07 6.00
C ASP A 138 5.78 2.91 5.09
N PRO A 139 4.67 2.39 5.64
CA PRO A 139 3.41 2.28 4.90
C PRO A 139 2.84 3.62 4.40
N LEU A 140 3.19 4.76 5.00
CA LEU A 140 2.77 6.08 4.51
C LEU A 140 3.53 6.48 3.24
N ALA A 141 4.62 5.80 2.89
CA ALA A 141 5.38 6.00 1.66
C ALA A 141 5.09 4.96 0.57
N MET A 142 4.88 3.68 0.94
CA MET A 142 4.73 2.57 -0.02
C MET A 142 3.42 1.77 0.11
N GLY A 143 2.58 2.09 1.10
CA GLY A 143 1.40 1.30 1.40
C GLY A 143 1.77 -0.11 1.84
N ALA A 144 1.14 -1.11 1.24
CA ALA A 144 1.41 -2.52 1.54
C ALA A 144 2.77 -3.02 1.02
N GLY A 145 3.37 -2.34 0.04
CA GLY A 145 4.66 -2.72 -0.58
C GLY A 145 4.60 -2.71 -2.11
N GLN A 146 5.64 -3.27 -2.73
CA GLN A 146 5.73 -3.43 -4.19
C GLN A 146 4.72 -4.45 -4.69
N VAL A 147 3.96 -4.10 -5.73
CA VAL A 147 2.99 -5.00 -6.35
C VAL A 147 3.64 -6.31 -6.83
N ASN A 148 3.02 -7.44 -6.47
CA ASN A 148 3.40 -8.77 -6.95
C ASN A 148 2.23 -9.42 -7.73
N PRO A 149 2.22 -9.33 -9.07
CA PRO A 149 1.10 -9.81 -9.88
C PRO A 149 0.81 -11.30 -9.71
N ASN A 150 1.87 -12.12 -9.61
CA ASN A 150 1.74 -13.57 -9.56
C ASN A 150 1.17 -14.04 -8.23
N LYS A 151 1.61 -13.45 -7.11
CA LYS A 151 1.02 -13.76 -5.79
C LYS A 151 -0.42 -13.24 -5.71
N ALA A 152 -0.71 -12.07 -6.27
CA ALA A 152 -2.07 -11.49 -6.28
C ALA A 152 -3.10 -12.36 -7.01
N LEU A 153 -2.68 -13.26 -7.90
CA LEU A 153 -3.56 -14.21 -8.57
C LEU A 153 -4.19 -15.21 -7.59
N ASN A 154 -3.49 -15.58 -6.52
CA ASN A 154 -3.96 -16.55 -5.53
C ASN A 154 -3.67 -16.01 -4.11
N PRO A 155 -4.45 -15.02 -3.63
CA PRO A 155 -4.12 -14.32 -2.40
C PRO A 155 -4.50 -15.10 -1.13
N GLY A 156 -5.21 -16.23 -1.23
CA GLY A 156 -5.72 -16.98 -0.08
C GLY A 156 -6.94 -16.33 0.59
N LEU A 157 -6.76 -15.13 1.16
CA LEU A 157 -7.83 -14.34 1.78
C LEU A 157 -7.97 -12.96 1.12
N ILE A 158 -9.20 -12.44 1.09
CA ILE A 158 -9.50 -11.06 0.67
C ILE A 158 -10.36 -10.31 1.69
N TYR A 159 -10.09 -9.01 1.82
CA TYR A 159 -10.89 -8.02 2.54
C TYR A 159 -11.85 -7.37 1.54
N ASP A 160 -13.05 -7.93 1.43
CA ASP A 160 -14.06 -7.44 0.51
C ASP A 160 -14.91 -6.33 1.14
N ALA A 161 -15.40 -5.40 0.34
CA ALA A 161 -16.24 -4.30 0.78
C ALA A 161 -17.30 -3.98 -0.29
N THR A 162 -18.48 -3.62 0.18
CA THR A 162 -19.64 -3.26 -0.64
C THR A 162 -19.74 -1.76 -0.83
N VAL A 163 -20.60 -1.32 -1.74
CA VAL A 163 -20.91 0.11 -1.93
C VAL A 163 -21.49 0.71 -0.64
N GLN A 164 -22.29 -0.05 0.11
CA GLN A 164 -22.87 0.44 1.37
C GLN A 164 -21.79 0.71 2.43
N ASP A 165 -20.74 -0.13 2.50
CA ASP A 165 -19.63 0.12 3.44
C ASP A 165 -18.91 1.46 3.17
N TYR A 166 -18.83 1.87 1.90
CA TYR A 166 -18.30 3.20 1.54
C TYR A 166 -19.27 4.33 1.87
N ILE A 167 -20.57 4.10 1.75
CA ILE A 167 -21.58 5.08 2.18
C ILE A 167 -21.50 5.25 3.70
N ASP A 168 -21.44 4.16 4.47
CA ASP A 168 -21.30 4.17 5.92
C ASP A 168 -20.02 4.89 6.36
N LEU A 169 -18.93 4.77 5.61
CA LEU A 169 -17.70 5.56 5.77
C LEU A 169 -17.93 7.05 5.55
N LEU A 170 -18.59 7.45 4.46
CA LEU A 170 -18.92 8.86 4.23
C LEU A 170 -19.83 9.42 5.33
N CYS A 171 -20.79 8.63 5.82
CA CYS A 171 -21.63 9.00 6.95
C CYS A 171 -20.79 9.15 8.23
N GLY A 172 -19.86 8.23 8.51
CA GLY A 172 -18.96 8.27 9.67
C GLY A 172 -17.97 9.45 9.64
N LEU A 173 -17.60 9.91 8.44
CA LEU A 173 -16.81 11.13 8.23
C LEU A 173 -17.63 12.42 8.37
N ASN A 174 -18.90 12.33 8.78
CA ASN A 174 -19.83 13.45 8.97
C ASN A 174 -20.11 14.26 7.68
N PHE A 175 -20.04 13.64 6.50
CA PHE A 175 -20.53 14.29 5.29
C PHE A 175 -22.05 14.48 5.36
N THR A 176 -22.52 15.64 4.92
CA THR A 176 -23.96 15.91 4.79
C THR A 176 -24.58 15.03 3.69
N GLN A 177 -25.88 14.72 3.79
CA GLN A 177 -26.57 13.95 2.75
C GLN A 177 -26.42 14.56 1.34
N LYS A 178 -26.36 15.89 1.23
CA LYS A 178 -26.14 16.58 -0.04
C LYS A 178 -24.74 16.30 -0.60
N GLN A 179 -23.70 16.30 0.23
CA GLN A 179 -22.35 15.96 -0.19
C GLN A 179 -22.25 14.48 -0.57
N ILE A 180 -22.85 13.57 0.22
CA ILE A 180 -22.88 12.14 -0.10
C ILE A 180 -23.59 11.91 -1.43
N LYS A 181 -24.73 12.56 -1.68
CA LYS A 181 -25.42 12.51 -2.98
C LYS A 181 -24.56 13.05 -4.13
N THR A 182 -23.76 14.09 -3.91
CA THR A 182 -22.82 14.60 -4.92
C THR A 182 -21.75 13.57 -5.27
N ILE A 183 -21.23 12.84 -4.29
CA ILE A 183 -20.19 11.81 -4.48
C ILE A 183 -20.78 10.55 -5.13
N THR A 184 -21.82 10.00 -4.52
CA THR A 184 -22.44 8.71 -4.91
C THR A 184 -23.33 8.81 -6.14
N ARG A 185 -23.79 10.03 -6.48
CA ARG A 185 -24.76 10.31 -7.55
C ARG A 185 -26.09 9.56 -7.40
N THR A 186 -26.39 9.03 -6.22
CA THR A 186 -27.66 8.37 -5.88
C THR A 186 -28.38 9.10 -4.75
N THR A 187 -29.70 9.04 -4.76
CA THR A 187 -30.57 9.52 -3.68
C THR A 187 -30.79 8.48 -2.58
N SER A 188 -30.48 7.21 -2.86
CA SER A 188 -30.65 6.10 -1.92
C SER A 188 -29.40 5.92 -1.05
N ASN A 189 -29.12 6.91 -0.20
CA ASN A 189 -28.01 6.84 0.76
C ASN A 189 -28.56 6.53 2.14
N ASN A 190 -28.27 5.33 2.64
CA ASN A 190 -28.62 4.93 3.99
C ASN A 190 -27.45 5.25 4.93
N CYS A 191 -27.68 6.12 5.93
CA CYS A 191 -26.72 6.43 6.99
C CYS A 191 -27.19 5.90 8.36
N SER A 192 -27.95 4.81 8.41
CA SER A 192 -28.39 4.22 9.69
C SER A 192 -27.24 3.66 10.53
N ASN A 193 -26.13 3.25 9.89
CA ASN A 193 -24.97 2.64 10.57
C ASN A 193 -23.65 3.35 10.18
N PRO A 194 -23.46 4.63 10.53
CA PRO A 194 -22.23 5.34 10.20
C PRO A 194 -21.02 4.66 10.86
N SER A 195 -19.92 4.47 10.11
CA SER A 195 -18.73 3.78 10.60
C SER A 195 -17.46 4.28 9.93
N LEU A 196 -16.42 4.60 10.70
CA LEU A 196 -15.08 4.88 10.17
C LEU A 196 -14.27 3.59 9.92
N ASP A 197 -14.76 2.46 10.38
CA ASP A 197 -14.07 1.17 10.39
C ASP A 197 -14.37 0.37 9.11
N LEU A 198 -13.93 0.91 7.97
CA LEU A 198 -14.05 0.25 6.68
C LEU A 198 -13.27 -1.08 6.68
N ASN A 199 -13.84 -2.13 6.07
CA ASN A 199 -13.16 -3.42 5.90
C ASN A 199 -12.01 -3.33 4.88
N TYR A 200 -10.89 -2.73 5.31
CA TYR A 200 -9.75 -2.38 4.47
C TYR A 200 -8.53 -3.26 4.82
N PRO A 201 -7.70 -3.65 3.83
CA PRO A 201 -6.51 -4.49 4.05
C PRO A 201 -5.31 -3.73 4.64
N SER A 202 -5.58 -2.76 5.52
CA SER A 202 -4.58 -2.00 6.27
C SER A 202 -5.20 -1.39 7.52
N PHE A 203 -4.34 -0.93 8.43
CA PHE A 203 -4.70 -0.31 9.70
C PHE A 203 -3.94 1.00 9.84
N ILE A 204 -4.56 2.02 10.45
CA ILE A 204 -3.88 3.27 10.81
C ILE A 204 -4.47 3.77 12.12
N ALA A 205 -3.61 4.10 13.08
CA ALA A 205 -3.99 4.56 14.40
C ALA A 205 -3.23 5.84 14.77
N PHE A 206 -3.90 6.79 15.41
CA PHE A 206 -3.34 8.09 15.77
C PHE A 206 -3.19 8.23 17.28
N PHE A 207 -1.96 8.45 17.75
CA PHE A 207 -1.62 8.64 19.16
C PHE A 207 -0.97 10.01 19.33
N ASN A 208 -1.79 11.06 19.23
CA ASN A 208 -1.34 12.45 19.16
C ASN A 208 -2.11 13.39 20.12
N ASP A 209 -2.56 12.88 21.26
CA ASP A 209 -3.21 13.69 22.29
C ASP A 209 -2.16 14.46 23.10
N TRP A 210 -1.89 15.70 22.69
CA TRP A 210 -0.87 16.57 23.29
C TRP A 210 -1.21 17.06 24.70
N PHE A 211 -2.47 16.90 25.13
CA PHE A 211 -2.96 17.27 26.45
C PHE A 211 -3.16 16.06 27.36
N ALA A 212 -2.69 14.89 26.91
CA ALA A 212 -2.79 13.66 27.67
C ALA A 212 -1.99 13.72 28.97
N GLU A 213 -2.60 13.23 30.05
CA GLU A 213 -1.90 13.01 31.31
C GLU A 213 -0.72 12.05 31.12
N PRO A 214 0.41 12.24 31.84
CA PRO A 214 1.53 11.31 31.83
C PRO A 214 1.06 9.89 32.15
N ASN A 215 1.57 8.90 31.39
CA ASN A 215 1.22 7.47 31.52
C ASN A 215 -0.23 7.11 31.19
N SER A 216 -1.03 8.02 30.61
CA SER A 216 -2.36 7.65 30.12
C SER A 216 -2.26 6.81 28.84
N THR A 217 -3.08 5.77 28.78
CA THR A 217 -3.16 4.87 27.63
C THR A 217 -4.45 5.09 26.84
N THR A 218 -4.43 4.65 25.58
CA THR A 218 -5.60 4.57 24.72
C THR A 218 -5.56 3.27 23.92
N MET A 219 -6.73 2.86 23.43
CA MET A 219 -6.89 1.65 22.64
C MET A 219 -7.76 1.95 21.43
N MET A 220 -7.31 1.51 20.26
CA MET A 220 -8.08 1.53 19.02
C MET A 220 -8.42 0.10 18.62
N GLU A 221 -9.68 -0.16 18.32
CA GLU A 221 -10.17 -1.46 17.83
C GLU A 221 -10.57 -1.33 16.35
N PHE A 222 -10.07 -2.25 15.53
CA PHE A 222 -10.40 -2.40 14.12
C PHE A 222 -11.07 -3.75 13.91
N ARG A 223 -12.21 -3.77 13.25
CA ARG A 223 -12.92 -5.00 12.89
C ARG A 223 -12.71 -5.27 11.42
N ARG A 224 -12.32 -6.51 11.12
CA ARG A 224 -12.10 -6.94 9.74
C ARG A 224 -12.83 -8.23 9.49
N THR A 225 -13.28 -8.39 8.26
CA THR A 225 -13.87 -9.62 7.75
C THR A 225 -13.12 -10.05 6.51
N VAL A 226 -12.57 -11.25 6.56
CA VAL A 226 -11.85 -11.86 5.45
C VAL A 226 -12.69 -12.97 4.84
N THR A 227 -12.65 -13.07 3.51
CA THR A 227 -13.29 -14.14 2.75
C THR A 227 -12.21 -15.07 2.21
N ASN A 228 -12.38 -16.38 2.43
CA ASN A 228 -11.47 -17.38 1.87
C ASN A 228 -11.69 -17.54 0.36
N VAL A 229 -10.68 -17.25 -0.44
CA VAL A 229 -10.67 -17.45 -1.91
C VAL A 229 -9.63 -18.47 -2.36
N GLY A 230 -8.85 -19.02 -1.42
CA GLY A 230 -7.89 -20.09 -1.65
C GLY A 230 -8.54 -21.48 -1.59
N ASP A 231 -7.84 -22.40 -0.93
CA ASP A 231 -8.25 -23.80 -0.79
C ASP A 231 -9.48 -23.95 0.13
N GLU A 232 -10.33 -24.95 -0.12
CA GLU A 232 -11.64 -25.09 0.55
C GLU A 232 -11.54 -25.19 2.07
N ARG A 233 -10.62 -26.03 2.57
CA ARG A 233 -10.34 -26.18 3.99
C ARG A 233 -8.96 -25.61 4.29
N SER A 234 -8.94 -24.49 5.00
CA SER A 234 -7.72 -23.79 5.35
C SER A 234 -7.78 -23.26 6.77
N THR A 235 -6.64 -23.22 7.43
CA THR A 235 -6.50 -22.62 8.76
C THR A 235 -5.38 -21.62 8.70
N TYR A 236 -5.68 -20.38 9.07
CA TYR A 236 -4.73 -19.29 9.10
C TYR A 236 -4.43 -18.90 10.54
N LYS A 237 -3.15 -18.67 10.83
CA LYS A 237 -2.71 -18.14 12.12
C LYS A 237 -2.19 -16.72 11.96
N ALA A 238 -2.62 -15.84 12.86
CA ALA A 238 -2.15 -14.46 12.90
C ALA A 238 -0.74 -14.39 13.48
N ASN A 239 0.08 -13.55 12.87
CA ASN A 239 1.36 -13.10 13.38
C ASN A 239 1.42 -11.58 13.25
N VAL A 240 1.95 -10.89 14.25
CA VAL A 240 2.05 -9.43 14.26
C VAL A 240 3.49 -9.02 14.53
N THR A 241 4.00 -8.09 13.72
CA THR A 241 5.31 -7.47 13.97
C THR A 241 5.30 -6.76 15.33
N PRO A 242 6.28 -7.03 16.22
CA PRO A 242 6.42 -6.27 17.46
C PRO A 242 6.60 -4.77 17.17
N LEU A 243 5.77 -3.93 17.79
CA LEU A 243 5.82 -2.47 17.65
C LEU A 243 6.30 -1.86 18.96
N THR A 244 7.42 -1.14 18.93
CA THR A 244 7.97 -0.50 20.13
C THR A 244 6.95 0.45 20.75
N GLY A 245 6.67 0.27 22.05
CA GLY A 245 5.74 1.11 22.80
C GLY A 245 4.25 0.84 22.54
N LEU A 246 3.91 -0.13 21.68
CA LEU A 246 2.54 -0.49 21.34
C LEU A 246 2.28 -1.97 21.58
N LYS A 247 1.11 -2.29 22.12
CA LYS A 247 0.62 -3.66 22.26
C LYS A 247 -0.45 -3.90 21.20
N VAL A 248 -0.14 -4.78 20.25
CA VAL A 248 -1.09 -5.20 19.21
C VAL A 248 -1.61 -6.59 19.52
N THR A 249 -2.93 -6.76 19.50
CA THR A 249 -3.59 -8.05 19.74
C THR A 249 -4.62 -8.35 18.66
N VAL A 250 -4.77 -9.63 18.33
CA VAL A 250 -5.70 -10.12 17.29
C VAL A 250 -6.61 -11.17 17.91
N GLU A 251 -7.92 -11.03 17.74
CA GLU A 251 -8.92 -11.91 18.34
C GLU A 251 -10.02 -12.28 17.32
N PRO A 252 -10.23 -13.57 17.00
CA PRO A 252 -9.36 -14.70 17.35
C PRO A 252 -8.01 -14.63 16.61
N ASP A 253 -6.97 -15.26 17.15
CA ASP A 253 -5.64 -15.35 16.52
C ASP A 253 -5.55 -16.45 15.45
N THR A 254 -6.62 -17.25 15.30
CA THR A 254 -6.70 -18.38 14.39
C THR A 254 -8.04 -18.36 13.67
N LEU A 255 -8.02 -18.43 12.33
CA LEU A 255 -9.21 -18.49 11.49
C LEU A 255 -9.28 -19.83 10.78
N VAL A 256 -10.32 -20.61 11.07
CA VAL A 256 -10.58 -21.91 10.45
C VAL A 256 -11.71 -21.77 9.44
N PHE A 257 -11.39 -22.02 8.17
CA PHE A 257 -12.35 -22.05 7.07
C PHE A 257 -12.62 -23.50 6.66
N LYS A 258 -13.90 -23.84 6.52
CA LYS A 258 -14.40 -25.16 6.13
C LYS A 258 -14.72 -25.24 4.65
N THR A 259 -15.11 -24.12 4.04
CA THR A 259 -15.44 -24.05 2.61
C THR A 259 -14.81 -22.83 1.96
N LYS A 260 -14.67 -22.88 0.64
CA LYS A 260 -14.35 -21.70 -0.17
C LYS A 260 -15.46 -20.66 -0.02
N TYR A 261 -15.09 -19.39 -0.04
CA TYR A 261 -15.95 -18.21 0.14
C TYR A 261 -16.59 -18.07 1.53
N GLU A 262 -16.22 -18.90 2.49
CA GLU A 262 -16.58 -18.66 3.89
C GLU A 262 -15.94 -17.36 4.37
N LYS A 263 -16.73 -16.58 5.12
CA LYS A 263 -16.30 -15.33 5.74
C LYS A 263 -16.01 -15.56 7.21
N LYS A 264 -14.90 -15.01 7.70
CA LYS A 264 -14.58 -14.94 9.12
C LYS A 264 -14.20 -13.53 9.50
N SER A 265 -14.58 -13.13 10.71
CA SER A 265 -14.26 -11.83 11.25
C SER A 265 -13.26 -11.94 12.39
N PHE A 266 -12.43 -10.93 12.54
CA PHE A 266 -11.51 -10.77 13.65
C PHE A 266 -11.44 -9.30 14.07
N LYS A 267 -10.90 -9.08 15.26
CA LYS A 267 -10.61 -7.76 15.80
C LYS A 267 -9.11 -7.60 15.93
N LEU A 268 -8.58 -6.46 15.53
CA LEU A 268 -7.22 -6.03 15.82
C LEU A 268 -7.31 -4.86 16.79
N ARG A 269 -6.63 -4.95 17.93
CA ARG A 269 -6.56 -3.85 18.91
C ARG A 269 -5.13 -3.36 19.02
N ILE A 270 -4.96 -2.04 18.98
CA ILE A 270 -3.69 -1.36 19.21
C ILE A 270 -3.84 -0.54 20.49
N GLU A 271 -3.12 -0.95 21.53
CA GLU A 271 -3.08 -0.29 22.83
C GLU A 271 -1.71 0.37 23.02
N GLY A 272 -1.68 1.61 23.49
CA GLY A 272 -0.46 2.39 23.60
C GLY A 272 -0.62 3.65 24.44
N PRO A 273 0.46 4.43 24.60
CA PRO A 273 0.38 5.75 25.22
C PRO A 273 -0.48 6.67 24.36
N LYS A 274 -1.18 7.63 24.97
CA LYS A 274 -1.97 8.62 24.22
C LYS A 274 -1.15 9.52 23.29
N GLN A 275 0.15 9.64 23.55
CA GLN A 275 1.12 10.33 22.72
C GLN A 275 2.32 9.43 22.46
N LEU A 276 2.64 9.17 21.19
CA LEU A 276 3.84 8.44 20.81
C LEU A 276 5.09 9.34 20.83
N ALA A 277 6.24 8.74 21.14
CA ALA A 277 7.53 9.42 21.07
C ALA A 277 8.02 9.58 19.62
N ASP A 278 7.86 8.53 18.82
CA ASP A 278 8.20 8.55 17.40
C ASP A 278 7.02 9.08 16.57
N ALA A 279 7.33 9.79 15.48
CA ALA A 279 6.32 10.33 14.59
C ALA A 279 5.50 9.23 13.87
N VAL A 280 6.15 8.10 13.56
CA VAL A 280 5.54 6.93 12.92
C VAL A 280 6.20 5.66 13.48
N VAL A 281 5.37 4.74 13.94
CA VAL A 281 5.74 3.35 14.26
C VAL A 281 4.91 2.47 13.34
N PHE A 282 5.52 1.48 12.69
CA PHE A 282 4.83 0.65 11.71
C PHE A 282 5.21 -0.82 11.80
N GLY A 283 4.32 -1.68 11.32
CA GLY A 283 4.56 -3.10 11.19
C GLY A 283 3.45 -3.78 10.40
N TYR A 284 3.25 -5.07 10.63
CA TYR A 284 2.35 -5.86 9.79
C TYR A 284 1.57 -6.88 10.60
N LEU A 285 0.30 -7.04 10.24
CA LEU A 285 -0.49 -8.25 10.54
C LEU A 285 -0.31 -9.21 9.37
N THR A 286 0.08 -10.44 9.66
CA THR A 286 0.19 -11.50 8.67
C THR A 286 -0.68 -12.68 9.06
N TRP A 287 -1.52 -13.15 8.13
CA TRP A 287 -2.18 -14.45 8.23
C TRP A 287 -1.42 -15.46 7.37
N GLU A 288 -0.84 -16.46 8.01
CA GLU A 288 -0.12 -17.55 7.34
C GLU A 288 -0.97 -18.82 7.42
N ASP A 289 -1.20 -19.48 6.28
CA ASP A 289 -1.89 -20.77 6.28
C ASP A 289 -0.99 -21.90 6.79
N SER A 290 -1.58 -22.96 7.33
CA SER A 290 -0.83 -24.10 7.90
C SER A 290 0.11 -24.79 6.91
N GLY A 291 -0.15 -24.69 5.62
CA GLY A 291 0.69 -25.20 4.53
C GLY A 291 1.76 -24.22 4.05
N LYS A 292 1.81 -22.98 4.57
CA LYS A 292 2.69 -21.88 4.13
C LYS A 292 2.60 -21.54 2.64
N LYS A 293 1.48 -21.87 2.01
CA LYS A 293 1.19 -21.57 0.61
C LYS A 293 0.68 -20.14 0.46
N HIS A 294 -0.07 -19.63 1.43
CA HIS A 294 -0.64 -18.29 1.41
C HIS A 294 -0.17 -17.48 2.62
N VAL A 295 0.28 -16.27 2.33
CA VAL A 295 0.68 -15.27 3.31
C VAL A 295 -0.08 -14.00 2.97
N VAL A 296 -0.96 -13.56 3.88
CA VAL A 296 -1.85 -12.41 3.69
C VAL A 296 -1.40 -11.33 4.66
N THR A 297 -0.73 -10.32 4.13
CA THR A 297 -0.07 -9.28 4.95
C THR A 297 -0.82 -7.96 4.86
N SER A 298 -1.09 -7.30 5.98
CA SER A 298 -1.71 -5.98 6.05
C SER A 298 -0.82 -5.04 6.85
N PRO A 299 -0.44 -3.86 6.33
CA PRO A 299 0.35 -2.89 7.07
C PRO A 299 -0.47 -2.28 8.23
N ILE A 300 0.24 -1.99 9.32
CA ILE A 300 -0.23 -1.30 10.53
C ILE A 300 0.61 -0.04 10.69
#